data_AF-A0A7K8ZZV9-F1
#
_entry.id   AF-A0A7K8ZZV9-F1
#
_cell.length_a   1.000
_cell.length_b   1.000
_cell.length_c   1.000
_cell.angle_alpha   90.00
_cell.angle_beta   90.00
_cell.angle_gamma   90.00
#
_symmetry.space_group_name_H-M   'P 1'
#
loop_
_entity.id
_entity.type
_entity.pdbx_description
1 polymer ?
#
loop_
_entity_poly.entity_id
_entity_poly.type
_entity_poly.pdbx_seq_one_letter_code
_entity_poly.pdbx_strand_id
1 'polypeptide(L)'
;PHPLLAEEKIRRLSLRGIEELSEPIMQPLPVMAFQEESASAFAAPVPDSNPPQTRDPEEDLLCIAKTFSYLRESGWYWGSITASEAKQHLQKMPEGTFLVRDSTHPSYLFTLSVKTNRGPTNVRIEYTDSKFRLDSNYLSKPRILAFPDVVSLIQHYVMSCTTESKAEAPYPPPSPLPPLQKELAAAAVHLKLIRPLGRKDNMPSLQHLCRLRINRCAADVDQLPLPRRMGDYLKQYPFQL
;
A
#
# COMPACT_ATOMS: atom_id res chain seq x y z
N PRO A 1 -46.02 9.45 -46.97
CA PRO A 1 -45.98 10.92 -46.74
C PRO A 1 -44.80 11.32 -45.85
N HIS A 2 -43.65 11.60 -46.49
CA HIS A 2 -42.58 12.51 -46.04
C HIS A 2 -43.14 13.97 -46.02
N PRO A 3 -42.55 14.99 -45.33
CA PRO A 3 -41.14 15.43 -45.48
C PRO A 3 -40.43 15.95 -44.19
N LEU A 4 -39.09 15.79 -44.08
CA LEU A 4 -37.95 16.71 -44.35
C LEU A 4 -37.74 17.82 -43.28
N LEU A 5 -36.64 17.83 -42.51
CA LEU A 5 -35.25 18.30 -42.79
C LEU A 5 -35.09 19.83 -42.64
N ALA A 6 -34.27 20.27 -41.67
CA ALA A 6 -33.52 21.53 -41.75
C ALA A 6 -32.35 21.53 -40.75
N GLU A 7 -31.14 21.34 -41.30
CA GLU A 7 -29.87 21.76 -40.73
C GLU A 7 -29.68 23.28 -40.92
N GLU A 8 -28.97 23.94 -40.00
CA GLU A 8 -28.37 25.26 -40.24
C GLU A 8 -27.19 25.46 -39.22
N LYS A 9 -25.98 25.93 -39.49
CA LYS A 9 -25.18 26.30 -40.69
C LYS A 9 -23.79 26.69 -40.19
N ILE A 10 -22.77 25.95 -40.62
CA ILE A 10 -21.36 26.25 -40.34
C ILE A 10 -20.95 27.44 -41.22
N ARG A 11 -20.60 28.57 -40.59
CA ARG A 11 -20.01 29.72 -41.30
C ARG A 11 -18.57 29.40 -41.69
N ARG A 12 -18.36 29.09 -42.97
CA ARG A 12 -17.07 29.18 -43.66
C ARG A 12 -16.73 30.66 -43.89
N LEU A 13 -15.53 31.08 -43.48
CA LEU A 13 -14.93 32.35 -43.92
C LEU A 13 -13.78 32.03 -44.88
N SER A 14 -13.81 32.74 -46.01
CA SER A 14 -13.00 32.56 -47.20
C SER A 14 -11.66 33.29 -47.09
N LEU A 15 -10.62 32.68 -47.67
CA LEU A 15 -9.33 33.28 -47.99
C LEU A 15 -9.44 34.20 -49.22
N ARG A 16 -8.82 35.40 -49.15
CA ARG A 16 -8.22 36.12 -50.29
C ARG A 16 -7.40 37.31 -49.78
N GLY A 17 -6.17 37.46 -50.30
CA GLY A 17 -5.37 38.68 -50.21
C GLY A 17 -3.87 38.40 -50.04
N ILE A 18 -3.14 38.39 -51.16
CA ILE A 18 -1.66 38.36 -51.26
C ILE A 18 -1.23 39.78 -51.68
N GLU A 19 -0.17 40.32 -51.06
CA GLU A 19 0.80 41.29 -51.60
C GLU A 19 1.94 41.39 -50.56
N GLU A 20 3.06 40.69 -50.77
CA GLU A 20 4.35 41.19 -51.29
C GLU A 20 5.01 42.31 -50.47
N LEU A 21 6.17 42.02 -49.85
CA LEU A 21 7.38 42.86 -49.84
C LEU A 21 8.56 42.18 -49.08
N SER A 22 9.52 41.70 -49.89
CA SER A 22 11.00 41.75 -49.72
C SER A 22 11.69 41.29 -48.42
N GLU A 23 12.53 40.26 -48.54
CA GLU A 23 13.66 39.93 -47.65
C GLU A 23 14.71 41.06 -47.58
N PRO A 24 15.55 41.08 -46.53
CA PRO A 24 16.96 40.80 -46.82
C PRO A 24 17.66 39.86 -45.83
N ILE A 25 18.51 39.03 -46.43
CA ILE A 25 19.56 38.17 -45.87
C ILE A 25 20.66 39.03 -45.22
N MET A 26 21.10 38.73 -43.98
CA MET A 26 22.45 39.10 -43.49
C MET A 26 22.99 38.14 -42.40
N GLN A 27 23.99 37.34 -42.82
CA GLN A 27 25.27 36.93 -42.21
C GLN A 27 25.48 36.87 -40.67
N PRO A 28 26.16 35.82 -40.15
CA PRO A 28 26.59 35.75 -38.75
C PRO A 28 27.90 36.53 -38.49
N LEU A 29 27.94 37.25 -37.37
CA LEU A 29 29.07 38.06 -36.88
C LEU A 29 30.20 37.20 -36.26
N PRO A 30 31.45 37.73 -36.18
CA PRO A 30 32.65 36.96 -35.84
C PRO A 30 32.77 36.61 -34.35
N VAL A 31 33.33 35.43 -34.11
CA VAL A 31 33.75 34.92 -32.79
C VAL A 31 34.91 35.76 -32.27
N MET A 32 34.73 36.40 -31.11
CA MET A 32 35.85 36.94 -30.33
C MET A 32 36.27 35.94 -29.25
N ALA A 33 37.56 35.63 -29.26
CA ALA A 33 38.23 34.81 -28.26
C ALA A 33 38.18 35.50 -26.89
N PHE A 34 37.63 34.81 -25.89
CA PHE A 34 37.73 35.21 -24.50
C PHE A 34 38.89 34.45 -23.84
N GLN A 35 39.77 35.23 -23.20
CA GLN A 35 40.95 34.79 -22.47
C GLN A 35 40.59 33.87 -21.29
N GLU A 36 41.41 32.83 -21.13
CA GLU A 36 41.47 31.99 -19.93
C GLU A 36 41.73 32.83 -18.68
N GLU A 37 40.81 32.77 -17.73
CA GLU A 37 41.06 33.16 -16.35
C GLU A 37 40.85 31.93 -15.46
N SER A 38 41.96 31.45 -14.89
CA SER A 38 42.05 30.30 -14.01
C SER A 38 41.29 30.55 -12.70
N ALA A 39 40.26 29.76 -12.42
CA ALA A 39 39.60 29.71 -11.12
C ALA A 39 39.49 28.27 -10.62
N SER A 40 40.22 28.03 -9.52
CA SER A 40 40.11 26.99 -8.48
C SER A 40 39.17 25.80 -8.70
N ALA A 41 39.75 24.59 -8.58
CA ALA A 41 39.06 23.32 -8.57
C ALA A 41 38.02 23.24 -7.42
N PHE A 42 36.75 23.45 -7.75
CA PHE A 42 35.65 22.98 -6.92
C PHE A 42 35.36 21.52 -7.28
N ALA A 43 35.71 20.62 -6.35
CA ALA A 43 35.39 19.21 -6.45
C ALA A 43 33.88 19.02 -6.63
N ALA A 44 33.50 18.40 -7.75
CA ALA A 44 32.13 17.98 -8.02
C ALA A 44 31.66 17.01 -6.91
N PRO A 45 30.40 17.11 -6.43
CA PRO A 45 29.83 16.08 -5.59
C PRO A 45 29.72 14.80 -6.41
N VAL A 46 30.46 13.78 -5.98
CA VAL A 46 30.43 12.43 -6.53
C VAL A 46 28.97 11.94 -6.44
N PRO A 47 28.33 11.57 -7.56
CA PRO A 47 27.04 10.89 -7.49
C PRO A 47 27.30 9.57 -6.79
N ASP A 48 26.63 9.39 -5.65
CA ASP A 48 26.68 8.17 -4.85
C ASP A 48 26.35 7.00 -5.77
N SER A 49 27.38 6.25 -6.13
CA SER A 49 27.37 5.26 -7.19
C SER A 49 26.83 3.95 -6.64
N ASN A 50 25.60 3.98 -6.14
CA ASN A 50 24.82 2.76 -6.08
C ASN A 50 24.21 2.57 -7.47
N PRO A 51 24.58 1.52 -8.24
CA PRO A 51 23.87 1.21 -9.46
C PRO A 51 22.38 1.12 -9.12
N PRO A 52 21.47 1.66 -9.94
CA PRO A 52 20.05 1.47 -9.72
C PRO A 52 19.85 -0.04 -9.61
N GLN A 53 19.39 -0.52 -8.45
CA GLN A 53 19.01 -1.91 -8.29
C GLN A 53 18.06 -2.21 -9.44
N THR A 54 18.52 -3.02 -10.39
CA THR A 54 17.72 -3.48 -11.51
C THR A 54 16.62 -4.32 -10.89
N ARG A 55 15.49 -3.67 -10.63
CA ARG A 55 14.27 -4.31 -10.15
C ARG A 55 13.94 -5.40 -11.16
N ASP A 56 13.91 -6.65 -10.72
CA ASP A 56 13.44 -7.72 -11.56
C ASP A 56 11.91 -7.65 -11.59
N PRO A 57 11.31 -7.21 -12.71
CA PRO A 57 9.85 -7.12 -12.80
C PRO A 57 9.18 -8.49 -12.67
N GLU A 58 9.87 -9.59 -13.00
CA GLU A 58 9.34 -10.93 -12.87
C GLU A 58 9.20 -11.35 -11.40
N GLU A 59 10.21 -11.06 -10.58
CA GLU A 59 10.16 -11.32 -9.13
C GLU A 59 9.05 -10.52 -8.44
N ASP A 60 8.88 -9.25 -8.82
CA ASP A 60 7.83 -8.39 -8.27
C ASP A 60 6.44 -8.93 -8.64
N LEU A 61 6.24 -9.33 -9.90
CA LEU A 61 4.99 -9.94 -10.35
C LEU A 61 4.68 -11.24 -9.60
N LEU A 62 5.66 -12.11 -9.41
CA LEU A 62 5.52 -13.36 -8.65
C LEU A 62 5.18 -13.08 -7.18
N CYS A 63 5.85 -12.11 -6.56
CA CYS A 63 5.61 -11.69 -5.17
C CYS A 63 4.18 -11.16 -4.99
N ILE A 64 3.73 -10.28 -5.89
CA ILE A 64 2.38 -9.72 -5.87
C ILE A 64 1.35 -10.83 -6.11
N ALA A 65 1.55 -11.70 -7.11
CA ALA A 65 0.63 -12.81 -7.41
C ALA A 65 0.48 -13.78 -6.22
N LYS A 66 1.60 -14.12 -5.58
CA LYS A 66 1.62 -14.95 -4.37
C LYS A 66 0.85 -14.30 -3.23
N THR A 67 1.06 -13.00 -3.02
CA THR A 67 0.33 -12.20 -2.03
C THR A 67 -1.18 -12.21 -2.29
N PHE A 68 -1.60 -12.07 -3.55
CA PHE A 68 -3.02 -12.17 -3.92
C PHE A 68 -3.60 -13.56 -3.62
N SER A 69 -2.86 -14.64 -3.87
CA SER A 69 -3.30 -16.00 -3.53
C SER A 69 -3.56 -16.12 -2.03
N TYR A 70 -2.63 -15.64 -1.21
CA TYR A 70 -2.76 -15.66 0.24
C TYR A 70 -3.96 -14.83 0.72
N LEU A 71 -4.11 -13.60 0.21
CA LEU A 71 -5.24 -12.75 0.56
C LEU A 71 -6.59 -13.40 0.19
N ARG A 72 -6.68 -14.05 -0.97
CA ARG A 72 -7.92 -14.75 -1.36
C ARG A 72 -8.25 -15.93 -0.46
N GLU A 73 -7.23 -16.68 -0.04
CA GLU A 73 -7.39 -17.82 0.87
C GLU A 73 -7.66 -17.42 2.31
N SER A 74 -7.33 -16.19 2.72
CA SER A 74 -7.46 -15.74 4.11
C SER A 74 -8.91 -15.54 4.57
N GLY A 75 -9.83 -15.33 3.63
CA GLY A 75 -11.27 -15.12 3.90
C GLY A 75 -11.64 -13.72 4.41
N TRP A 76 -10.66 -12.85 4.68
CA TRP A 76 -10.86 -11.46 5.15
C TRP A 76 -10.35 -10.40 4.17
N TYR A 77 -10.01 -10.82 2.95
CA TYR A 77 -9.83 -9.94 1.81
C TYR A 77 -11.16 -9.68 1.10
N TRP A 78 -11.47 -8.40 0.89
CA TRP A 78 -12.74 -7.93 0.35
C TRP A 78 -12.69 -7.50 -1.11
N GLY A 79 -11.54 -7.66 -1.79
CA GLY A 79 -11.40 -7.28 -3.19
C GLY A 79 -11.63 -5.79 -3.40
N SER A 80 -12.34 -5.45 -4.47
CA SER A 80 -12.48 -4.09 -5.01
C SER A 80 -13.52 -3.21 -4.34
N ILE A 81 -13.90 -3.50 -3.08
CA ILE A 81 -14.82 -2.63 -2.34
C ILE A 81 -14.21 -1.23 -2.11
N THR A 82 -15.07 -0.22 -2.08
CA THR A 82 -14.67 1.16 -1.84
C THR A 82 -14.33 1.41 -0.38
N ALA A 83 -13.63 2.52 -0.12
CA ALA A 83 -13.38 2.99 1.24
C ALA A 83 -14.68 3.26 2.01
N SER A 84 -15.74 3.68 1.33
CA SER A 84 -17.04 3.97 1.93
C SER A 84 -17.73 2.68 2.39
N GLU A 85 -17.80 1.67 1.53
CA GLU A 85 -18.38 0.35 1.86
C GLU A 85 -17.62 -0.31 3.00
N ALA A 86 -16.28 -0.27 2.97
CA ALA A 86 -15.46 -0.79 4.06
C ALA A 86 -15.77 -0.09 5.40
N LYS A 87 -15.91 1.24 5.39
CA LYS A 87 -16.33 2.00 6.57
C LYS A 87 -17.71 1.57 7.06
N GLN A 88 -18.68 1.37 6.16
CA GLN A 88 -20.03 0.92 6.51
C GLN A 88 -20.02 -0.46 7.19
N HIS A 89 -19.26 -1.42 6.65
CA HIS A 89 -19.12 -2.75 7.24
C HIS A 89 -18.46 -2.71 8.62
N LEU A 90 -17.45 -1.85 8.81
CA LEU A 90 -16.72 -1.72 10.06
C LEU A 90 -17.42 -0.85 11.12
N GLN A 91 -18.34 0.04 10.72
CA GLN A 91 -18.93 1.03 11.63
C GLN A 91 -19.58 0.39 12.85
N LYS A 92 -20.28 -0.73 12.64
CA LYS A 92 -21.01 -1.50 13.66
C LYS A 92 -20.19 -2.64 14.28
N MET A 93 -18.93 -2.79 13.89
CA MET A 93 -18.04 -3.82 14.42
C MET A 93 -17.29 -3.31 15.66
N PRO A 94 -16.80 -4.19 16.54
CA PRO A 94 -16.01 -3.76 17.68
C PRO A 94 -14.65 -3.22 17.24
N GLU A 95 -14.02 -2.41 18.10
CA GLU A 95 -12.66 -1.93 17.90
C GLU A 95 -11.68 -3.08 17.61
N GLY A 96 -10.72 -2.81 16.73
CA GLY A 96 -9.72 -3.75 16.27
C GLY A 96 -10.21 -4.75 15.22
N THR A 97 -11.46 -4.62 14.75
CA THR A 97 -11.92 -5.34 13.55
C THR A 97 -11.29 -4.71 12.32
N PHE A 98 -10.75 -5.53 11.43
CA PHE A 98 -10.14 -5.05 10.20
C PHE A 98 -10.48 -5.91 8.99
N LEU A 99 -10.26 -5.37 7.80
CA LEU A 99 -10.30 -6.07 6.52
C LEU A 99 -9.24 -5.49 5.58
N VAL A 100 -8.81 -6.28 4.59
CA VAL A 100 -7.97 -5.79 3.50
C VAL A 100 -8.79 -5.74 2.23
N ARG A 101 -8.58 -4.70 1.43
CA ARG A 101 -9.24 -4.47 0.14
C ARG A 101 -8.27 -3.87 -0.85
N ASP A 102 -8.67 -3.78 -2.11
CA ASP A 102 -7.91 -3.07 -3.13
C ASP A 102 -7.86 -1.58 -2.82
N SER A 103 -6.74 -0.94 -3.12
CA SER A 103 -6.69 0.51 -3.05
C SER A 103 -7.42 1.12 -4.24
N THR A 104 -8.17 2.17 -3.98
CA THR A 104 -8.72 3.03 -5.03
C THR A 104 -7.70 4.07 -5.51
N HIS A 105 -6.52 4.12 -4.89
CA HIS A 105 -5.46 5.05 -5.25
C HIS A 105 -4.48 4.38 -6.22
N PRO A 106 -4.13 5.02 -7.34
CA PRO A 106 -3.34 4.37 -8.41
C PRO A 106 -1.94 3.92 -7.96
N SER A 107 -1.36 4.60 -6.97
CA SER A 107 -0.01 4.29 -6.45
C SER A 107 0.04 3.13 -5.43
N TYR A 108 -1.09 2.52 -5.06
CA TYR A 108 -1.14 1.49 -4.03
C TYR A 108 -1.97 0.30 -4.49
N LEU A 109 -1.53 -0.92 -4.19
CA LEU A 109 -2.27 -2.14 -4.53
C LEU A 109 -3.36 -2.42 -3.49
N PHE A 110 -3.02 -2.30 -2.21
CA PHE A 110 -3.88 -2.73 -1.12
C PHE A 110 -4.12 -1.61 -0.11
N THR A 111 -5.22 -1.74 0.63
CA THR A 111 -5.56 -0.85 1.75
C THR A 111 -6.16 -1.66 2.89
N LEU A 112 -5.61 -1.46 4.08
CA LEU A 112 -6.12 -1.99 5.34
C LEU A 112 -7.19 -1.04 5.87
N SER A 113 -8.41 -1.54 6.03
CA SER A 113 -9.50 -0.80 6.68
C SER A 113 -9.71 -1.37 8.09
N VAL A 114 -9.69 -0.54 9.13
CA VAL A 114 -9.77 -1.00 10.52
C VAL A 114 -10.67 -0.09 11.35
N LYS A 115 -11.45 -0.68 12.25
CA LYS A 115 -12.25 0.02 13.25
C LYS A 115 -11.36 0.41 14.44
N THR A 116 -11.16 1.71 14.64
CA THR A 116 -10.51 2.27 15.84
C THR A 116 -11.55 2.88 16.78
N ASN A 117 -11.12 3.33 17.96
CA ASN A 117 -11.95 4.10 18.90
C ASN A 117 -12.59 5.37 18.28
N ARG A 118 -11.95 5.99 17.29
CA ARG A 118 -12.47 7.17 16.56
C ARG A 118 -13.34 6.81 15.35
N GLY A 119 -13.52 5.52 15.08
CA GLY A 119 -14.26 5.01 13.94
C GLY A 119 -13.38 4.31 12.91
N PRO A 120 -13.96 3.89 11.77
CA PRO A 120 -13.21 3.16 10.76
C PRO A 120 -12.23 4.06 10.01
N THR A 121 -10.96 3.68 10.02
CA THR A 121 -9.86 4.33 9.29
C THR A 121 -9.33 3.45 8.18
N ASN A 122 -8.62 4.05 7.23
CA ASN A 122 -7.95 3.35 6.13
C ASN A 122 -6.45 3.63 6.20
N VAL A 123 -5.64 2.59 6.08
CA VAL A 123 -4.18 2.65 6.03
C VAL A 123 -3.74 2.01 4.72
N ARG A 124 -2.97 2.75 3.92
CA ARG A 124 -2.45 2.23 2.66
C ARG A 124 -1.29 1.29 2.91
N ILE A 125 -1.15 0.28 2.06
CA ILE A 125 -0.03 -0.66 2.12
C ILE A 125 0.89 -0.34 0.95
N GLU A 126 2.09 0.15 1.27
CA GLU A 126 3.13 0.45 0.31
C GLU A 126 3.83 -0.83 -0.12
N TYR A 127 4.21 -0.87 -1.39
CA TYR A 127 5.07 -1.91 -1.94
C TYR A 127 6.34 -1.24 -2.47
N THR A 128 7.50 -1.62 -1.92
CA THR A 128 8.81 -1.07 -2.30
C THR A 128 9.86 -2.13 -2.05
N ASP A 129 10.80 -2.29 -2.99
CA ASP A 129 11.90 -3.26 -2.94
C ASP A 129 11.40 -4.67 -2.60
N SER A 130 10.38 -5.10 -3.34
CA SER A 130 9.71 -6.39 -3.24
C SER A 130 9.11 -6.72 -1.86
N LYS A 131 8.85 -5.70 -1.05
CA LYS A 131 8.28 -5.83 0.30
C LYS A 131 7.10 -4.90 0.54
N PHE A 132 6.20 -5.34 1.39
CA PHE A 132 5.01 -4.62 1.84
C PHE A 132 5.25 -3.94 3.19
N ARG A 133 4.77 -2.71 3.35
CA ARG A 133 4.79 -1.97 4.63
C ARG A 133 3.55 -1.10 4.79
N LEU A 134 3.19 -0.76 6.02
CA LEU A 134 2.11 0.20 6.29
C LEU A 134 2.62 1.62 6.11
N ASP A 135 1.76 2.49 5.58
CA ASP A 135 2.02 3.93 5.43
C ASP A 135 2.42 4.56 6.78
N SER A 136 3.51 5.33 6.77
CA SER A 136 4.14 5.93 7.95
C SER A 136 3.24 6.88 8.72
N ASN A 137 2.17 7.40 8.12
CA ASN A 137 1.31 8.39 8.77
C ASN A 137 0.49 7.81 9.95
N TYR A 138 0.40 6.48 10.05
CA TYR A 138 -0.41 5.79 11.07
C TYR A 138 0.43 5.04 12.11
N LEU A 139 1.76 5.05 11.96
CA LEU A 139 2.69 4.35 12.84
C LEU A 139 3.78 5.30 13.30
N SER A 140 4.13 5.24 14.59
CA SER A 140 5.33 5.90 15.09
C SER A 140 6.55 5.42 14.28
N LYS A 141 7.34 6.36 13.76
CA LYS A 141 8.45 6.13 12.82
C LYS A 141 9.49 5.05 13.20
N PRO A 142 9.70 4.60 14.46
CA PRO A 142 10.67 3.52 14.69
C PRO A 142 10.15 2.08 14.49
N ARG A 143 8.91 1.84 14.04
CA ARG A 143 8.33 0.47 13.95
C ARG A 143 7.67 0.10 12.60
N ILE A 144 7.97 0.82 11.52
CA ILE A 144 7.49 0.42 10.19
C ILE A 144 8.35 -0.74 9.71
N LEU A 145 7.77 -1.94 9.74
CA LEU A 145 8.43 -3.16 9.30
C LEU A 145 7.98 -3.49 7.87
N ALA A 146 8.92 -4.04 7.11
CA ALA A 146 8.70 -4.47 5.74
C ALA A 146 8.65 -6.01 5.69
N PHE A 147 7.67 -6.54 4.98
CA PHE A 147 7.37 -7.98 4.92
C PHE A 147 7.31 -8.47 3.47
N PRO A 148 7.61 -9.75 3.21
CA PRO A 148 7.54 -10.30 1.85
C PRO A 148 6.10 -10.38 1.30
N ASP A 149 5.09 -10.44 2.17
CA ASP A 149 3.69 -10.51 1.78
C ASP A 149 2.78 -9.78 2.79
N VAL A 150 1.58 -9.43 2.35
CA VAL A 150 0.60 -8.69 3.15
C VAL A 150 0.07 -9.51 4.33
N VAL A 151 -0.06 -10.83 4.21
CA VAL A 151 -0.60 -11.66 5.29
C VAL A 151 0.37 -11.73 6.46
N SER A 152 1.67 -11.92 6.17
CA SER A 152 2.77 -11.80 7.14
C SER A 152 2.77 -10.46 7.85
N LEU A 153 2.62 -9.36 7.09
CA LEU A 153 2.54 -8.01 7.63
C LEU A 153 1.38 -7.91 8.64
N ILE A 154 0.17 -8.27 8.23
CA ILE A 154 -1.02 -8.13 9.07
C ILE A 154 -0.91 -9.03 10.31
N GLN A 155 -0.48 -10.28 10.13
CA GLN A 155 -0.29 -11.22 11.22
C GLN A 155 0.69 -10.67 12.26
N HIS A 156 1.82 -10.10 11.83
CA HIS A 156 2.78 -9.50 12.75
C HIS A 156 2.13 -8.38 13.59
N TYR A 157 1.40 -7.46 12.96
CA TYR A 157 0.72 -6.38 13.68
C TYR A 157 -0.39 -6.90 14.61
N VAL A 158 -1.14 -7.94 14.22
CA VAL A 158 -2.12 -8.59 15.11
C VAL A 158 -1.43 -9.20 16.34
N MET A 159 -0.36 -9.97 16.14
CA MET A 159 0.39 -10.61 17.23
C MET A 159 1.00 -9.56 18.18
N SER A 160 1.58 -8.49 17.64
CA SER A 160 2.15 -7.39 18.42
C SER A 160 1.12 -6.68 19.30
N CYS A 161 -0.11 -6.49 18.81
CA CYS A 161 -1.18 -5.88 19.60
C CYS A 161 -1.68 -6.79 20.74
N THR A 162 -1.64 -8.12 20.56
CA THR A 162 -2.06 -9.06 21.62
C THR A 162 -1.08 -9.12 22.78
N THR A 163 0.22 -8.98 22.52
CA THR A 163 1.26 -8.97 23.56
C THR A 163 1.21 -7.69 24.39
N GLU A 164 0.98 -6.54 23.75
CA GLU A 164 0.85 -5.25 24.46
C GLU A 164 -0.40 -5.21 25.36
N SER A 165 -1.52 -5.81 24.92
CA SER A 165 -2.77 -5.82 25.70
C SER A 165 -2.74 -6.77 26.93
N LYS A 166 -1.84 -7.76 26.96
CA LYS A 166 -1.75 -8.75 28.05
C LYS A 166 -0.75 -8.34 29.15
N ALA A 167 0.09 -7.34 28.88
CA ALA A 167 1.02 -6.75 29.83
C ALA A 167 0.37 -5.69 30.75
N GLU A 168 -0.93 -5.40 30.58
CA GLU A 168 -1.63 -4.35 31.32
C GLU A 168 -2.49 -4.95 32.46
N ALA A 169 -1.84 -5.22 33.61
CA ALA A 169 -2.47 -5.38 34.94
C ALA A 169 -1.40 -5.16 36.04
N PRO A 170 -1.78 -4.78 37.28
CA PRO A 170 -2.45 -3.57 37.72
C PRO A 170 -1.59 -2.81 38.76
N TYR A 171 -0.89 -1.72 38.39
CA TYR A 171 -0.18 -0.83 39.32
C TYR A 171 -0.19 0.63 38.82
N PRO A 172 0.01 1.62 39.72
CA PRO A 172 -0.79 2.84 39.83
C PRO A 172 -0.32 3.96 38.86
N PRO A 173 -1.01 5.12 38.78
CA PRO A 173 -1.02 5.95 37.57
C PRO A 173 0.38 6.51 37.26
N PRO A 174 0.77 6.54 35.97
CA PRO A 174 2.03 7.16 35.59
C PRO A 174 1.98 8.66 35.88
N SER A 175 3.10 9.17 36.39
CA SER A 175 3.36 10.58 36.60
C SER A 175 3.02 11.40 35.35
N PRO A 176 2.57 12.68 35.50
CA PRO A 176 2.11 13.47 34.36
C PRO A 176 3.26 13.67 33.37
N LEU A 177 3.16 13.05 32.21
CA LEU A 177 4.07 13.32 31.09
C LEU A 177 3.96 14.80 30.67
N PRO A 178 5.06 15.44 30.21
CA PRO A 178 5.05 16.82 29.75
C PRO A 178 3.97 17.06 28.68
N PRO A 179 3.27 18.22 28.70
CA PRO A 179 2.10 18.47 27.86
C PRO A 179 2.35 18.31 26.35
N LEU A 180 3.58 18.56 25.88
CA LEU A 180 3.94 18.52 24.45
C LEU A 180 3.93 17.10 23.84
N GLN A 181 4.22 16.07 24.64
CA GLN A 181 4.26 14.68 24.16
C GLN A 181 2.88 14.01 24.20
N LYS A 182 2.00 14.50 25.08
CA LYS A 182 0.62 14.05 25.21
C LYS A 182 -0.21 14.42 23.97
N GLU A 183 0.04 15.58 23.37
CA GLU A 183 -0.61 15.99 22.12
C GLU A 183 -0.17 15.15 20.91
N LEU A 184 1.14 14.88 20.78
CA LEU A 184 1.66 14.07 19.68
C LEU A 184 1.23 12.59 19.78
N ALA A 185 1.17 12.03 20.99
CA ALA A 185 0.67 10.68 21.23
C ALA A 185 -0.86 10.58 21.11
N ALA A 186 -1.61 11.64 21.44
CA ALA A 186 -3.06 11.69 21.24
C ALA A 186 -3.46 11.94 19.77
N ALA A 187 -2.58 12.53 18.96
CA ALA A 187 -2.77 12.68 17.52
C ALA A 187 -2.49 11.38 16.76
N ALA A 188 -1.59 10.52 17.27
CA ALA A 188 -1.31 9.21 16.70
C ALA A 188 -2.51 8.28 16.91
N VAL A 189 -3.17 7.92 15.81
CA VAL A 189 -4.19 6.86 15.81
C VAL A 189 -3.49 5.55 16.18
N HIS A 190 -3.81 5.01 17.35
CA HIS A 190 -3.26 3.72 17.77
C HIS A 190 -3.86 2.63 16.88
N LEU A 191 -3.05 2.11 15.96
CA LEU A 191 -3.48 1.08 15.02
C LEU A 191 -3.58 -0.27 15.75
N LYS A 192 -4.76 -0.57 16.30
CA LYS A 192 -5.01 -1.84 16.98
C LYS A 192 -5.62 -2.86 16.00
N LEU A 193 -4.91 -3.95 15.71
CA LEU A 193 -5.44 -5.08 14.92
C LEU A 193 -5.71 -6.25 15.86
N ILE A 194 -6.96 -6.72 15.88
CA ILE A 194 -7.39 -7.80 16.78
C ILE A 194 -8.03 -8.94 16.01
N ARG A 195 -9.05 -8.64 15.19
CA ARG A 195 -9.84 -9.68 14.52
C ARG A 195 -10.07 -9.33 13.03
N PRO A 196 -9.89 -10.29 12.12
CA PRO A 196 -10.27 -10.10 10.74
C PRO A 196 -11.79 -10.12 10.57
N LEU A 197 -12.32 -9.30 9.67
CA LEU A 197 -13.70 -9.33 9.23
C LEU A 197 -13.82 -10.21 7.99
N GLY A 198 -14.35 -11.41 8.19
CA GLY A 198 -14.64 -12.32 7.08
C GLY A 198 -15.83 -11.86 6.24
N ARG A 199 -15.85 -12.29 4.98
CA ARG A 199 -16.99 -12.15 4.08
C ARG A 199 -18.01 -13.25 4.32
N LYS A 200 -19.31 -12.91 4.34
CA LYS A 200 -20.38 -13.90 4.53
C LYS A 200 -20.51 -14.86 3.34
N ASP A 201 -20.19 -14.38 2.15
CA ASP A 201 -20.24 -15.13 0.89
C ASP A 201 -18.96 -15.93 0.61
N ASN A 202 -17.90 -15.72 1.40
CA ASN A 202 -16.64 -16.44 1.29
C ASN A 202 -16.26 -17.04 2.63
N MET A 203 -17.00 -18.07 3.04
CA MET A 203 -16.71 -18.79 4.27
C MET A 203 -15.57 -19.81 4.01
N PRO A 204 -14.51 -19.82 4.83
CA PRO A 204 -13.42 -20.77 4.66
C PRO A 204 -13.90 -22.20 4.81
N SER A 205 -13.31 -23.11 4.03
CA SER A 205 -13.59 -24.54 4.16
C SER A 205 -13.14 -25.06 5.53
N LEU A 206 -13.76 -26.15 6.01
CA LEU A 206 -13.32 -26.82 7.23
C LEU A 206 -11.83 -27.21 7.15
N GLN A 207 -11.37 -27.64 5.97
CA GLN A 207 -9.97 -27.96 5.71
C GLN A 207 -9.05 -26.76 5.97
N HIS A 208 -9.44 -25.56 5.52
CA HIS A 208 -8.70 -24.32 5.78
C HIS A 208 -8.73 -23.94 7.26
N LEU A 209 -9.89 -24.06 7.92
CA LEU A 209 -10.00 -23.82 9.37
C LEU A 209 -9.10 -24.75 10.18
N CYS A 210 -9.02 -26.03 9.80
CA CYS A 210 -8.07 -26.98 10.38
C CYS A 210 -6.62 -26.55 10.14
N ARG A 211 -6.27 -26.11 8.93
CA ARG A 211 -4.93 -25.57 8.61
C ARG A 211 -4.56 -24.41 9.52
N LEU A 212 -5.43 -23.41 9.67
CA LEU A 212 -5.21 -22.29 10.59
C LEU A 212 -5.03 -22.75 12.03
N ARG A 213 -5.84 -23.74 12.47
CA ARG A 213 -5.73 -24.27 13.84
C ARG A 213 -4.40 -24.99 14.06
N ILE A 214 -3.94 -25.78 13.10
CA ILE A 214 -2.65 -26.46 13.13
C ILE A 214 -1.52 -25.44 13.15
N ASN A 215 -1.52 -24.46 12.25
CA ASN A 215 -0.47 -23.43 12.17
C ASN A 215 -0.35 -22.58 13.45
N ARG A 216 -1.42 -22.44 14.24
CA ARG A 216 -1.40 -21.77 15.55
C ARG A 216 -0.78 -22.61 16.67
N CYS A 217 -0.73 -23.93 16.51
CA CYS A 217 -0.28 -24.87 17.54
C CYS A 217 1.07 -25.50 17.21
N ALA A 218 1.36 -25.74 15.94
CA ALA A 218 2.60 -26.32 15.48
C ALA A 218 3.65 -25.23 15.25
N ALA A 219 4.80 -25.35 15.91
CA ALA A 219 5.96 -24.51 15.63
C ALA A 219 6.64 -24.90 14.30
N ASP A 220 6.58 -26.19 13.96
CA ASP A 220 7.13 -26.74 12.73
C ASP A 220 6.14 -27.73 12.11
N VAL A 221 5.68 -27.43 10.90
CA VAL A 221 4.73 -28.25 10.15
C VAL A 221 5.39 -29.52 9.60
N ASP A 222 6.71 -29.49 9.36
CA ASP A 222 7.45 -30.61 8.75
C ASP A 222 7.65 -31.79 9.71
N GLN A 223 7.52 -31.55 11.02
CA GLN A 223 7.63 -32.59 12.05
C GLN A 223 6.31 -33.29 12.36
N LEU A 224 5.20 -32.84 11.77
CA LEU A 224 3.90 -33.44 12.02
C LEU A 224 3.81 -34.82 11.34
N PRO A 225 3.23 -35.84 11.99
CA PRO A 225 3.06 -37.18 11.42
C PRO A 225 1.90 -37.19 10.40
N LEU A 226 2.04 -36.40 9.33
CA LEU A 226 1.03 -36.19 8.31
C LEU A 226 1.48 -36.75 6.95
N PRO A 227 0.55 -37.23 6.11
CA PRO A 227 0.85 -37.56 4.72
C PRO A 227 1.40 -36.35 3.95
N ARG A 228 2.30 -36.59 2.97
CA ARG A 228 2.95 -35.53 2.17
C ARG A 228 1.98 -34.48 1.63
N ARG A 229 0.86 -34.93 1.04
CA ARG A 229 -0.18 -34.03 0.49
C ARG A 229 -0.76 -33.07 1.54
N MET A 230 -0.87 -33.50 2.79
CA MET A 230 -1.35 -32.64 3.88
C MET A 230 -0.25 -31.66 4.31
N GLY A 231 1.02 -32.11 4.39
CA GLY A 231 2.16 -31.22 4.63
C GLY A 231 2.26 -30.12 3.57
N ASP A 232 2.16 -30.49 2.29
CA ASP A 232 2.18 -29.55 1.17
C ASP A 232 1.03 -28.54 1.25
N TYR A 233 -0.17 -28.99 1.62
CA TYR A 233 -1.34 -28.13 1.81
C TYR A 233 -1.17 -27.12 2.96
N LEU A 234 -0.50 -27.52 4.05
CA LEU A 234 -0.19 -26.62 5.16
C LEU A 234 0.87 -25.57 4.74
N LYS A 235 1.88 -25.97 3.96
CA LYS A 235 2.93 -25.06 3.42
C LYS A 235 2.41 -24.05 2.41
N GLN A 236 1.32 -24.36 1.70
CA GLN A 236 0.69 -23.42 0.78
C GLN A 236 0.16 -22.16 1.48
N TYR A 237 -0.16 -22.22 2.77
CA TYR A 237 -0.58 -21.05 3.55
C TYR A 237 -0.02 -21.18 4.97
N PRO A 238 1.22 -20.73 5.20
CA PRO A 238 1.94 -20.91 6.47
C PRO A 238 1.56 -19.85 7.51
N PHE A 239 0.31 -19.38 7.50
CA PHE A 239 -0.15 -18.30 8.37
C PHE A 239 -1.13 -18.80 9.42
N GLN A 240 -1.23 -18.05 10.50
CA GLN A 240 -2.11 -18.25 11.64
C GLN A 240 -3.37 -17.39 11.55
N LEU A 241 -3.45 -16.46 10.59
CA LEU A 241 -4.57 -15.55 10.41
C LEU A 241 -5.51 -15.99 9.29
#